data_AF-A0A1Q3ETB6-F1
#
_entry.id   AF-A0A1Q3ETB6-F1
#
_cell.length_a   1.000
_cell.length_b   1.000
_cell.length_c   1.000
_cell.angle_alpha   90.00
_cell.angle_beta   90.00
_cell.angle_gamma   90.00
#
_symmetry.space_group_name_H-M   'P 1'
#
loop_
_entity.id
_entity.type
_entity.pdbx_description
1 polymer ?
#
loop_
_entity_poly.entity_id
_entity_poly.type
_entity_poly.pdbx_seq_one_letter_code
_entity_poly.pdbx_strand_id
1 'polypeptide(L)'
;MATISKAQLSSPSFGSEVVAYVFPDSTVEKVVLRTFAEAMQTLSTVVERLILLAEVELANLERLEEHLSVLYEIVVRENFTISSTKAELFGDIWTWLGGNRSILKGYDEHLTLLSGVADYRKRALIQVISSLQALRALSNDMEGLREQMSKPTLSGQTIPVEIHTKSIELGVRRLKSSRALAKEKGDAARQSFLEDETTQNIFASLEGYTR
;
A
#
# COMPACT_ATOMS: atom_id res chain seq x y z
N MET A 1 -16.55 50.84 86.60
CA MET A 1 -17.22 50.63 85.30
C MET A 1 -16.18 50.27 84.26
N ALA A 2 -16.39 49.11 83.59
CA ALA A 2 -15.83 48.63 82.30
C ALA A 2 -14.28 48.56 82.12
N THR A 3 -13.63 47.37 82.07
CA THR A 3 -13.44 46.42 80.93
C THR A 3 -12.82 47.08 79.69
N ILE A 4 -11.71 46.63 79.07
CA ILE A 4 -11.51 45.43 78.21
C ILE A 4 -9.99 45.40 77.86
N SER A 5 -9.23 44.39 78.26
CA SER A 5 -8.73 43.21 77.50
C SER A 5 -7.32 43.33 76.89
N LYS A 6 -6.54 42.27 77.15
CA LYS A 6 -5.27 41.89 76.54
C LYS A 6 -5.33 41.90 75.01
N ALA A 7 -4.24 42.31 74.39
CA ALA A 7 -3.84 41.83 73.06
C ALA A 7 -2.35 41.47 73.10
N GLN A 8 -2.07 40.19 72.92
CA GLN A 8 -0.76 39.58 72.78
C GLN A 8 -0.88 38.69 71.54
N LEU A 9 -0.09 38.93 70.50
CA LEU A 9 0.20 38.09 69.33
C LEU A 9 0.91 39.01 68.32
N SER A 10 1.96 38.67 67.58
CA SER A 10 2.86 37.53 67.48
C SER A 10 3.81 37.90 66.33
N SER A 11 5.10 37.60 66.46
CA SER A 11 6.12 37.84 65.43
C SER A 11 5.73 37.23 64.07
N PRO A 12 5.98 37.91 62.94
CA PRO A 12 5.89 37.24 61.64
C PRO A 12 7.12 36.33 61.49
N SER A 13 6.88 35.03 61.54
CA SER A 13 7.80 33.98 61.12
C SER A 13 8.18 34.19 59.66
N PHE A 14 9.48 34.28 59.38
CA PHE A 14 10.08 34.33 58.06
C PHE A 14 9.84 32.97 57.38
N GLY A 15 8.74 32.87 56.63
CA GLY A 15 8.39 31.67 55.88
C GLY A 15 9.46 31.38 54.81
N SER A 16 9.84 30.11 54.72
CA SER A 16 10.68 29.55 53.66
C SER A 16 10.05 29.82 52.30
N GLU A 17 10.56 30.82 51.60
CA GLU A 17 10.24 31.09 50.22
C GLU A 17 10.91 30.04 49.34
N VAL A 18 10.27 28.87 49.20
CA VAL A 18 10.60 27.93 48.13
C VAL A 18 9.95 28.47 46.88
N VAL A 19 10.61 29.44 46.24
CA VAL A 19 10.29 29.81 44.87
C VAL A 19 10.84 28.69 43.98
N ALA A 20 10.03 27.66 43.79
CA ALA A 20 10.25 26.69 42.72
C ALA A 20 10.02 27.41 41.38
N TYR A 21 11.06 28.08 40.88
CA TYR A 21 11.12 28.51 39.48
C TYR A 21 11.28 27.25 38.62
N VAL A 22 10.15 26.66 38.23
CA VAL A 22 10.10 25.62 37.19
C VAL A 22 9.32 26.18 36.02
N PHE A 23 10.00 26.76 35.03
CA PHE A 23 9.51 26.90 33.65
C PHE A 23 10.68 27.10 32.67
N PRO A 24 10.59 26.67 31.39
CA PRO A 24 9.47 25.96 30.75
C PRO A 24 9.88 24.71 29.93
N ASP A 25 9.06 23.67 30.08
CA ASP A 25 8.99 22.43 29.28
C ASP A 25 8.75 22.66 27.76
N SER A 26 8.40 23.89 27.37
CA SER A 26 7.99 24.26 26.01
C SER A 26 9.08 24.17 24.93
N THR A 27 10.37 24.12 25.28
CA THR A 27 11.45 24.04 24.28
C THR A 27 11.57 22.62 23.71
N VAL A 28 11.49 21.60 24.57
CA VAL A 28 11.52 20.19 24.14
C VAL A 28 10.27 19.85 23.34
N GLU A 29 9.12 20.32 23.80
CA GLU A 29 7.83 20.18 23.11
C GLU A 29 7.87 20.71 21.68
N LYS A 30 8.35 21.94 21.50
CA LYS A 30 8.47 22.58 20.17
C LYS A 30 9.40 21.81 19.26
N VAL A 31 10.50 21.25 19.78
CA VAL A 31 11.44 20.44 19.01
C VAL A 31 10.80 19.12 18.58
N VAL A 32 10.06 18.44 19.48
CA VAL A 32 9.35 17.19 19.16
C VAL A 32 8.25 17.42 18.13
N LEU A 33 7.42 18.45 18.31
CA LEU A 33 6.36 18.79 17.35
C LEU A 33 6.93 19.16 15.98
N ARG A 34 8.01 19.93 15.95
CA ARG A 34 8.69 20.31 14.71
C ARG A 34 9.28 19.10 13.99
N THR A 35 10.05 18.27 14.69
CA THR A 35 10.67 17.08 14.08
C THR A 35 9.63 16.08 13.59
N PHE A 36 8.52 15.91 14.34
CA PHE A 36 7.40 15.12 13.87
C PHE A 36 6.76 15.70 12.61
N ALA A 37 6.49 17.01 12.58
CA ALA A 37 5.92 17.67 11.40
C ALA A 37 6.82 17.54 10.17
N GLU A 38 8.14 17.71 10.33
CA GLU A 38 9.14 17.53 9.26
C GLU A 38 9.17 16.09 8.74
N ALA A 39 9.17 15.10 9.64
CA ALA A 39 9.09 13.68 9.27
C ALA A 39 7.77 13.35 8.58
N MET A 40 6.65 13.91 9.06
CA MET A 40 5.33 13.68 8.52
C MET A 40 5.20 14.26 7.10
N GLN A 41 5.72 15.46 6.88
CA GLN A 41 5.74 16.09 5.57
C GLN A 41 6.55 15.24 4.57
N THR A 42 7.73 14.77 4.98
CA THR A 42 8.59 13.92 4.15
C THR A 42 7.87 12.62 3.78
N LEU A 43 7.23 11.97 4.75
CA LEU A 43 6.50 10.72 4.50
C LEU A 43 5.27 10.95 3.61
N SER A 44 4.55 12.06 3.76
CA SER A 44 3.44 12.44 2.87
C SER A 44 3.86 12.50 1.42
N THR A 45 4.94 13.23 1.14
CA THR A 45 5.47 13.37 -0.21
C THR A 45 5.90 12.02 -0.81
N VAL A 46 6.49 11.13 0.00
CA VAL A 46 6.86 9.77 -0.47
C VAL A 46 5.62 8.93 -0.77
N VAL A 47 4.61 8.94 0.11
CA VAL A 47 3.37 8.16 -0.07
C VAL A 47 2.59 8.65 -1.29
N GLU A 48 2.43 9.97 -1.44
CA GLU A 48 1.79 10.58 -2.62
C GLU A 48 2.49 10.15 -3.92
N ARG A 49 3.83 10.17 -3.94
CA ARG A 49 4.61 9.69 -5.09
C ARG A 49 4.38 8.21 -5.37
N LEU A 50 4.34 7.37 -4.33
CA LEU A 50 4.09 5.93 -4.49
C LEU A 50 2.67 5.64 -4.97
N ILE A 51 1.67 6.43 -4.56
CA ILE A 51 0.30 6.36 -5.08
C ILE A 51 0.29 6.64 -6.58
N LEU A 52 0.92 7.74 -7.02
CA LEU A 52 1.01 8.09 -8.44
C LEU A 52 1.71 6.99 -9.25
N LEU A 53 2.82 6.44 -8.75
CA LEU A 53 3.52 5.34 -9.40
C LEU A 53 2.63 4.09 -9.51
N ALA A 54 1.90 3.73 -8.45
CA ALA A 54 0.99 2.59 -8.48
C ALA A 54 -0.17 2.79 -9.45
N GLU A 55 -0.69 4.01 -9.60
CA GLU A 55 -1.73 4.35 -10.59
C GLU A 55 -1.22 4.27 -12.03
N VAL A 56 0.03 4.69 -12.28
CA VAL A 56 0.69 4.51 -13.59
C VAL A 56 0.89 3.04 -13.90
N GLU A 57 1.35 2.23 -12.93
CA GLU A 57 1.54 0.79 -13.12
C GLU A 57 0.20 0.08 -13.35
N LEU A 58 -0.87 0.49 -12.67
CA LEU A 58 -2.22 -0.01 -12.92
C LEU A 58 -2.63 0.23 -14.39
N ALA A 59 -2.48 1.46 -14.89
CA ALA A 59 -2.79 1.79 -16.27
C ALA A 59 -1.91 1.03 -17.28
N ASN A 60 -0.64 0.77 -16.95
CA ASN A 60 0.24 -0.04 -17.79
C ASN A 60 -0.22 -1.51 -17.85
N LEU A 61 -0.69 -2.07 -16.73
CA LEU A 61 -1.22 -3.43 -16.67
C LEU A 61 -2.56 -3.57 -17.42
N GLU A 62 -3.40 -2.54 -17.41
CA GLU A 62 -4.62 -2.48 -18.24
C GLU A 62 -4.28 -2.42 -19.74
N ARG A 63 -3.31 -1.58 -20.13
CA ARG A 63 -2.84 -1.56 -21.53
C ARG A 63 -2.23 -2.89 -21.96
N LEU A 64 -1.50 -3.55 -21.07
CA LEU A 64 -0.97 -4.89 -21.34
C LEU A 64 -2.09 -5.91 -21.56
N GLU A 65 -3.22 -5.81 -20.85
CA GLU A 65 -4.39 -6.66 -21.09
C GLU A 65 -4.98 -6.45 -22.48
N GLU A 66 -5.16 -5.19 -22.88
CA GLU A 66 -5.67 -4.84 -24.20
C GLU A 66 -4.76 -5.41 -25.30
N HIS A 67 -3.44 -5.24 -25.16
CA HIS A 67 -2.47 -5.79 -26.12
C HIS A 67 -2.50 -7.33 -26.18
N LEU A 68 -2.61 -8.00 -25.04
CA LEU A 68 -2.71 -9.47 -24.99
C LEU A 68 -4.01 -9.96 -25.66
N SER A 69 -5.12 -9.24 -25.47
CA SER A 69 -6.39 -9.55 -26.12
C SER A 69 -6.28 -9.44 -27.65
N VAL A 70 -5.69 -8.35 -28.15
CA VAL A 70 -5.46 -8.15 -29.58
C VAL A 70 -4.52 -9.22 -30.15
N LEU A 71 -3.43 -9.55 -29.45
CA LEU A 71 -2.50 -10.59 -29.89
C LEU A 71 -3.17 -11.97 -29.93
N TYR A 72 -4.01 -12.28 -28.92
CA TYR A 72 -4.77 -13.53 -28.91
C TYR A 72 -5.70 -13.62 -30.13
N GLU A 73 -6.43 -12.55 -30.46
CA GLU A 73 -7.29 -12.51 -31.64
C GLU A 73 -6.49 -12.72 -32.94
N ILE A 74 -5.33 -12.06 -33.07
CA ILE A 74 -4.44 -12.21 -34.23
C ILE A 74 -3.98 -13.66 -34.37
N VAL A 75 -3.46 -14.27 -33.31
CA VAL A 75 -2.94 -15.65 -33.32
C VAL A 75 -4.04 -16.65 -33.71
N VAL A 76 -5.25 -16.49 -33.16
CA VAL A 76 -6.39 -17.36 -33.48
C VAL A 76 -6.83 -17.20 -34.93
N ARG A 77 -6.91 -15.96 -35.44
CA ARG A 77 -7.30 -15.67 -36.83
C ARG A 77 -6.28 -16.17 -37.83
N GLU A 78 -4.99 -15.98 -37.55
CA GLU A 78 -3.89 -16.40 -38.41
C GLU A 78 -3.83 -17.94 -38.50
N ASN A 79 -3.98 -18.65 -37.39
CA ASN A 79 -4.06 -20.11 -37.37
C ASN A 79 -5.22 -20.63 -38.24
N PHE A 80 -6.42 -20.03 -38.10
CA PHE A 80 -7.57 -20.40 -38.93
C PHE A 80 -7.31 -20.17 -40.42
N THR A 81 -6.73 -19.02 -40.77
CA THR A 81 -6.43 -18.65 -42.16
C THR A 81 -5.41 -19.61 -42.77
N ILE A 82 -4.29 -19.86 -42.09
CA ILE A 82 -3.22 -20.73 -42.59
C ILE A 82 -3.69 -22.18 -42.71
N SER A 83 -4.46 -22.67 -41.74
CA SER A 83 -5.04 -24.01 -41.77
C SER A 83 -6.02 -24.16 -42.95
N SER A 84 -6.88 -23.16 -43.17
CA SER A 84 -7.86 -23.13 -44.27
C SER A 84 -7.16 -23.10 -45.64
N THR A 85 -6.23 -22.17 -45.85
CA THR A 85 -5.50 -22.03 -47.12
C THR A 85 -4.71 -23.28 -47.47
N LYS A 86 -4.09 -23.95 -46.49
CA LYS A 86 -3.37 -25.21 -46.73
C LYS A 86 -4.29 -26.38 -47.06
N ALA A 87 -5.46 -26.45 -46.41
CA ALA A 87 -6.48 -27.43 -46.75
C ALA A 87 -7.01 -27.21 -48.18
N GLU A 88 -7.17 -25.96 -48.62
CA GLU A 88 -7.60 -25.63 -49.99
C GLU A 88 -6.54 -25.97 -51.04
N LEU A 89 -5.27 -25.63 -50.80
CA LEU A 89 -4.16 -25.85 -51.76
C LEU A 89 -3.71 -27.31 -51.88
N PHE A 90 -3.73 -28.05 -50.77
CA PHE A 90 -3.10 -29.39 -50.71
C PHE A 90 -4.04 -30.51 -50.22
N GLY A 91 -5.28 -30.19 -49.83
CA GLY A 91 -6.31 -31.17 -49.49
C GLY A 91 -5.88 -32.20 -48.43
N ASP A 92 -6.36 -33.44 -48.59
CA ASP A 92 -6.10 -34.56 -47.67
C ASP A 92 -4.62 -34.96 -47.56
N ILE A 93 -3.83 -34.67 -48.60
CA ILE A 93 -2.42 -35.08 -48.70
C ILE A 93 -1.58 -34.40 -47.63
N TRP A 94 -1.81 -33.10 -47.37
CA TRP A 94 -1.06 -32.34 -46.37
C TRP A 94 -1.42 -32.75 -44.93
N THR A 95 -2.69 -33.11 -44.72
CA THR A 95 -3.16 -33.65 -43.43
C THR A 95 -2.57 -35.02 -43.14
N TRP A 96 -2.49 -35.89 -44.16
CA TRP A 96 -1.89 -37.22 -44.05
C TRP A 96 -0.37 -37.17 -43.83
N LEU A 97 0.33 -36.24 -44.50
CA LEU A 97 1.76 -35.98 -44.30
C LEU A 97 2.10 -35.36 -42.93
N GLY A 98 1.09 -35.05 -42.10
CA GLY A 98 1.29 -34.53 -40.76
C GLY A 98 1.82 -33.09 -40.70
N GLY A 99 1.91 -32.39 -41.83
CA GLY A 99 2.40 -31.01 -41.90
C GLY A 99 1.56 -30.06 -41.04
N ASN A 100 0.26 -30.33 -40.93
CA ASN A 100 -0.66 -29.57 -40.09
C ASN A 100 -0.33 -29.67 -38.59
N ARG A 101 0.22 -30.80 -38.12
CA ARG A 101 0.55 -30.99 -36.69
C ARG A 101 1.68 -30.09 -36.21
N SER A 102 2.73 -29.89 -37.01
CA SER A 102 3.87 -29.04 -36.60
C SER A 102 3.50 -27.56 -36.47
N ILE A 103 2.60 -27.10 -37.32
CA ILE A 103 2.11 -25.71 -37.35
C ILE A 103 1.17 -25.47 -36.18
N LEU A 104 0.20 -26.38 -35.97
CA LEU A 104 -0.71 -26.33 -34.82
C LEU A 104 0.08 -26.33 -33.50
N LYS A 105 1.14 -27.13 -33.40
CA LYS A 105 2.03 -27.14 -32.23
C LYS A 105 2.67 -25.77 -31.96
N GLY A 106 3.19 -25.10 -32.98
CA GLY A 106 3.77 -23.76 -32.82
C GLY A 106 2.74 -22.72 -32.36
N TYR A 107 1.49 -22.81 -32.84
CA TYR A 107 0.41 -21.95 -32.35
C TYR A 107 0.01 -22.26 -30.91
N ASP A 108 -0.07 -23.53 -30.53
CA ASP A 108 -0.32 -23.94 -29.15
C ASP A 108 0.77 -23.40 -28.21
N GLU A 109 2.03 -23.39 -28.64
CA GLU A 109 3.15 -22.76 -27.91
C GLU A 109 2.93 -21.25 -27.75
N HIS A 110 2.51 -20.53 -28.80
CA HIS A 110 2.21 -19.10 -28.72
C HIS A 110 1.03 -18.78 -27.80
N LEU A 111 -0.05 -19.57 -27.86
CA LEU A 111 -1.22 -19.42 -26.98
C LEU A 111 -0.85 -19.70 -25.51
N THR A 112 -0.01 -20.70 -25.28
CA THR A 112 0.51 -21.03 -23.96
C THR A 112 1.34 -19.89 -23.39
N LEU A 113 2.21 -19.28 -24.19
CA LEU A 113 2.99 -18.10 -23.80
C LEU A 113 2.08 -16.91 -23.47
N LEU A 114 1.10 -16.60 -24.32
CA LEU A 114 0.14 -15.52 -24.09
C LEU A 114 -0.65 -15.74 -22.79
N SER A 115 -1.07 -16.98 -22.50
CA SER A 115 -1.72 -17.33 -21.23
C SER A 115 -0.79 -17.10 -20.05
N GLY A 116 0.47 -17.53 -20.13
CA GLY A 116 1.45 -17.33 -19.06
C GLY A 116 1.71 -15.85 -18.74
N VAL A 117 1.79 -14.99 -19.78
CA VAL A 117 1.91 -13.55 -19.62
C VAL A 117 0.63 -12.95 -19.03
N ALA A 118 -0.55 -13.40 -19.46
CA ALA A 118 -1.82 -12.98 -18.90
C ALA A 118 -1.94 -13.29 -17.41
N ASP A 119 -1.45 -14.45 -16.98
CA ASP A 119 -1.46 -14.84 -15.56
C ASP A 119 -0.41 -14.08 -14.73
N TYR A 120 0.76 -13.77 -15.30
CA TYR A 120 1.70 -12.84 -14.66
C TYR A 120 1.08 -11.45 -14.47
N ARG A 121 0.40 -10.93 -15.50
CA ARG A 121 -0.30 -9.64 -15.44
C ARG A 121 -1.36 -9.63 -14.35
N LYS A 122 -2.21 -10.66 -14.25
CA LYS A 122 -3.22 -10.77 -13.18
C LYS A 122 -2.57 -10.69 -11.80
N ARG A 123 -1.47 -11.43 -11.58
CA ARG A 123 -0.71 -11.40 -10.32
C ARG A 123 -0.15 -10.01 -10.01
N ALA A 124 0.44 -9.36 -10.99
CA ALA A 124 0.94 -8.00 -10.85
C ALA A 124 -0.19 -7.01 -10.54
N LEU A 125 -1.34 -7.15 -11.19
CA LEU A 125 -2.51 -6.29 -10.99
C LEU A 125 -3.02 -6.34 -9.55
N ILE A 126 -3.18 -7.54 -9.01
CA ILE A 126 -3.60 -7.74 -7.60
C ILE A 126 -2.60 -7.09 -6.65
N GLN A 127 -1.30 -7.30 -6.90
CA GLN A 127 -0.25 -6.71 -6.07
C GLN A 127 -0.30 -5.18 -6.10
N VAL A 128 -0.47 -4.59 -7.28
CA VAL A 128 -0.54 -3.13 -7.46
C VAL A 128 -1.80 -2.57 -6.77
N ILE A 129 -2.96 -3.20 -6.96
CA ILE A 129 -4.23 -2.77 -6.33
C ILE A 129 -4.13 -2.86 -4.80
N SER A 130 -3.64 -3.96 -4.26
CA SER A 130 -3.44 -4.12 -2.81
C SER A 130 -2.48 -3.07 -2.25
N SER A 131 -1.38 -2.80 -2.96
CA SER A 131 -0.41 -1.78 -2.58
C SER A 131 -1.02 -0.37 -2.64
N LEU A 132 -1.84 -0.07 -3.64
CA LEU A 132 -2.53 1.20 -3.77
C LEU A 132 -3.55 1.43 -2.63
N GLN A 133 -4.32 0.39 -2.28
CA GLN A 133 -5.25 0.45 -1.14
C GLN A 133 -4.50 0.71 0.17
N ALA A 134 -3.39 0.02 0.38
CA ALA A 134 -2.51 0.21 1.52
C ALA A 134 -1.96 1.64 1.61
N LEU A 135 -1.45 2.18 0.51
CA LEU A 135 -0.90 3.53 0.44
C LEU A 135 -1.97 4.60 0.69
N ARG A 136 -3.19 4.41 0.17
CA ARG A 136 -4.33 5.32 0.43
C ARG A 136 -4.77 5.28 1.90
N ALA A 137 -4.82 4.10 2.51
CA ALA A 137 -5.10 3.98 3.95
C ALA A 137 -4.02 4.69 4.79
N LEU A 138 -2.76 4.52 4.42
CA LEU A 138 -1.62 5.21 5.06
C LEU A 138 -1.74 6.73 4.91
N SER A 139 -2.04 7.22 3.70
CA SER A 139 -2.25 8.65 3.43
C SER A 139 -3.36 9.24 4.30
N ASN A 140 -4.50 8.55 4.39
CA ASN A 140 -5.61 8.98 5.25
C ASN A 140 -5.22 8.99 6.72
N ASP A 141 -4.39 8.04 7.15
CA ASP A 141 -3.96 7.99 8.53
C ASP A 141 -3.12 9.20 8.93
N MET A 142 -2.23 9.58 8.04
CA MET A 142 -1.34 10.72 8.16
C MET A 142 -2.10 12.06 8.15
N GLU A 143 -3.13 12.18 7.31
CA GLU A 143 -4.01 13.36 7.33
C GLU A 143 -4.71 13.50 8.67
N GLY A 144 -5.26 12.41 9.21
CA GLY A 144 -5.88 12.41 10.53
C GLY A 144 -4.89 12.74 11.66
N LEU A 145 -3.61 12.42 11.50
CA LEU A 145 -2.56 12.81 12.44
C LEU A 145 -2.23 14.29 12.37
N ARG A 146 -2.12 14.82 11.15
CA ARG A 146 -1.92 16.24 10.91
C ARG A 146 -3.06 17.07 11.50
N GLU A 147 -4.31 16.64 11.31
CA GLU A 147 -5.49 17.32 11.85
C GLU A 147 -5.48 17.35 13.39
N GLN A 148 -5.13 16.22 14.03
CA GLN A 148 -5.03 16.14 15.49
C GLN A 148 -3.96 17.08 16.07
N MET A 149 -2.82 17.23 15.39
CA MET A 149 -1.76 18.15 15.81
C MET A 149 -2.05 19.61 15.48
N SER A 150 -2.89 19.87 14.47
CA SER A 150 -3.24 21.23 14.04
C SER A 150 -4.33 21.84 14.90
N LYS A 151 -5.01 21.07 15.76
CA LYS A 151 -6.00 21.58 16.72
C LYS A 151 -5.29 22.54 17.68
N PRO A 152 -5.52 23.87 17.56
CA PRO A 152 -4.90 24.84 18.45
C PRO A 152 -5.50 24.62 19.82
N THR A 153 -4.67 24.77 20.84
CA THR A 153 -5.06 24.78 22.24
C THR A 153 -6.06 25.92 22.50
N LEU A 154 -7.34 25.67 22.24
CA LEU A 154 -8.45 26.58 22.49
C LEU A 154 -8.67 26.69 24.00
N SER A 155 -7.76 27.34 24.75
CA SER A 155 -7.98 27.87 26.11
C SER A 155 -6.72 28.44 26.79
N GLY A 156 -5.65 28.88 26.10
CA GLY A 156 -4.54 29.59 26.76
C GLY A 156 -3.80 28.83 27.90
N GLN A 157 -4.12 27.56 28.13
CA GLN A 157 -3.45 26.65 29.03
C GLN A 157 -2.51 25.81 28.18
N THR A 158 -1.20 25.91 28.41
CA THR A 158 -0.21 25.03 27.78
C THR A 158 -0.60 23.58 28.08
N ILE A 159 -1.03 22.85 27.05
CA ILE A 159 -1.29 21.41 27.18
C ILE A 159 0.07 20.77 27.53
N PRO A 160 0.15 19.94 28.58
CA PRO A 160 1.41 19.30 28.96
C PRO A 160 1.99 18.47 27.81
N VAL A 161 3.31 18.48 27.68
CA VAL A 161 4.07 17.79 26.63
C VAL A 161 3.72 16.30 26.57
N GLU A 162 3.37 15.71 27.72
CA GLU A 162 2.94 14.33 27.87
C GLU A 162 1.68 14.02 27.03
N ILE A 163 0.76 14.96 26.89
CA ILE A 163 -0.47 14.76 26.12
C ILE A 163 -0.18 14.82 24.62
N HIS A 164 0.71 15.71 24.19
CA HIS A 164 1.16 15.79 22.79
C HIS A 164 1.97 14.55 22.39
N THR A 165 2.92 14.13 23.23
CA THR A 165 3.68 12.89 23.01
C THR A 165 2.79 11.65 23.05
N LYS A 166 1.76 11.61 23.91
CA LYS A 166 0.80 10.51 23.93
C LYS A 166 -0.06 10.44 22.66
N SER A 167 -0.48 11.59 22.16
CA SER A 167 -1.25 11.69 20.91
C SER A 167 -0.40 11.24 19.71
N ILE A 168 0.87 11.68 19.66
CA ILE A 168 1.86 11.22 18.68
C ILE A 168 2.06 9.71 18.78
N GLU A 169 2.21 9.17 19.99
CA GLU A 169 2.41 7.74 20.23
C GLU A 169 1.23 6.91 19.71
N LEU A 170 0.00 7.30 20.06
CA LEU A 170 -1.23 6.64 19.58
C LEU A 170 -1.33 6.71 18.06
N GLY A 171 -0.96 7.83 17.49
CA GLY A 171 -0.92 8.05 16.06
C GLY A 171 0.05 7.16 15.31
N VAL A 172 1.29 7.09 15.80
CA VAL A 172 2.33 6.20 15.26
C VAL A 172 1.93 4.74 15.41
N ARG A 173 1.28 4.36 16.52
CA ARG A 173 0.73 3.00 16.70
C ARG A 173 -0.32 2.70 15.64
N ARG A 174 -1.25 3.62 15.38
CA ARG A 174 -2.27 3.45 14.33
C ARG A 174 -1.64 3.27 12.95
N LEU A 175 -0.66 4.11 12.62
CA LEU A 175 0.10 4.03 11.37
C LEU A 175 0.84 2.68 11.21
N LYS A 176 1.43 2.17 12.29
CA LYS A 176 2.08 0.85 12.29
C LYS A 176 1.06 -0.28 12.09
N SER A 177 -0.10 -0.19 12.74
CA SER A 177 -1.17 -1.17 12.58
C SER A 177 -1.75 -1.16 11.17
N SER A 178 -2.01 0.01 10.58
CA SER A 178 -2.48 0.10 9.20
C SER A 178 -1.44 -0.41 8.20
N ARG A 179 -0.14 -0.12 8.42
CA ARG A 179 0.95 -0.72 7.65
C ARG A 179 1.00 -2.25 7.77
N ALA A 180 0.81 -2.79 8.97
CA ALA A 180 0.80 -4.24 9.19
C ALA A 180 -0.38 -4.91 8.46
N LEU A 181 -1.58 -4.35 8.59
CA LEU A 181 -2.79 -4.81 7.89
C LEU A 181 -2.64 -4.71 6.37
N ALA A 182 -2.06 -3.61 5.89
CA ALA A 182 -1.72 -3.43 4.47
C ALA A 182 -0.79 -4.54 3.96
N LYS A 183 0.23 -4.88 4.74
CA LYS A 183 1.17 -5.94 4.41
C LYS A 183 0.46 -7.31 4.38
N GLU A 184 -0.31 -7.61 5.42
CA GLU A 184 -1.08 -8.87 5.53
C GLU A 184 -2.05 -9.04 4.36
N LYS A 185 -2.79 -7.99 3.99
CA LYS A 185 -3.68 -8.03 2.82
C LYS A 185 -2.92 -8.26 1.51
N GLY A 186 -1.74 -7.66 1.35
CA GLY A 186 -0.88 -7.91 0.20
C GLY A 186 -0.38 -9.36 0.15
N ASP A 187 0.06 -9.89 1.29
CA ASP A 187 0.57 -11.26 1.42
C ASP A 187 -0.55 -12.30 1.23
N ALA A 188 -1.75 -12.05 1.76
CA ALA A 188 -2.93 -12.91 1.60
C ALA A 188 -3.43 -12.94 0.15
N ALA A 189 -3.49 -11.77 -0.52
CA ALA A 189 -3.85 -11.71 -1.93
C ALA A 189 -2.83 -12.44 -2.83
N ARG A 190 -1.56 -12.48 -2.41
CA ARG A 190 -0.53 -13.28 -3.06
C ARG A 190 -0.72 -14.78 -2.80
N GLN A 191 -1.08 -15.19 -1.58
CA GLN A 191 -1.29 -16.60 -1.23
C GLN A 191 -2.55 -17.19 -1.85
N SER A 192 -3.70 -16.50 -1.79
CA SER A 192 -4.96 -17.00 -2.33
C SER A 192 -4.92 -17.28 -3.84
N PHE A 193 -4.09 -16.54 -4.57
CA PHE A 193 -3.85 -16.77 -6.01
C PHE A 193 -2.84 -17.88 -6.28
N LEU A 194 -1.94 -18.20 -5.36
CA LEU A 194 -1.03 -19.36 -5.47
C LEU A 194 -1.74 -20.67 -5.14
N GLU A 195 -2.79 -20.61 -4.34
CA GLU A 195 -3.67 -21.72 -3.97
C GLU A 195 -4.80 -21.98 -4.98
N ASP A 196 -4.99 -21.09 -5.96
CA ASP A 196 -5.94 -21.30 -7.06
C ASP A 196 -5.44 -22.46 -7.95
N GLU A 197 -6.18 -23.58 -7.93
CA GLU A 197 -5.87 -24.86 -8.57
C GLU A 197 -5.64 -24.72 -10.09
N THR A 198 -6.22 -23.68 -10.70
CA THR A 198 -6.01 -23.34 -12.11
C THR A 198 -4.58 -22.91 -12.42
N THR A 199 -3.92 -22.20 -11.51
CA THR A 199 -2.55 -21.72 -11.74
C THR A 199 -1.52 -22.83 -11.51
N GLN A 200 -1.75 -23.72 -10.53
CA GLN A 200 -0.88 -24.88 -10.31
C GLN A 200 -0.93 -25.89 -11.46
N ASN A 201 -2.12 -26.12 -12.05
CA ASN A 201 -2.27 -27.01 -13.20
C ASN A 201 -1.58 -26.49 -14.47
N ILE A 202 -1.50 -25.16 -14.66
CA ILE A 202 -0.78 -24.53 -15.78
C ILE A 202 0.74 -24.67 -15.57
N PHE A 203 1.26 -24.42 -14.36
CA PHE A 203 2.69 -24.61 -14.06
C PHE A 203 3.13 -26.08 -14.15
N ALA A 204 2.31 -27.03 -13.68
CA ALA A 204 2.57 -28.46 -13.83
C ALA A 204 2.56 -28.91 -15.31
N SER A 205 1.69 -28.31 -16.14
CA SER A 205 1.67 -28.56 -17.60
C SER A 205 2.90 -28.01 -18.32
N LEU A 206 3.48 -26.90 -17.82
CA LEU A 206 4.72 -26.32 -18.35
C LEU A 206 5.96 -27.13 -17.95
N GLU A 207 6.05 -27.62 -16.72
CA GLU A 207 7.17 -28.46 -16.27
C GLU A 207 7.16 -29.85 -16.94
N GLY A 208 5.99 -30.43 -17.20
CA GLY A 208 5.83 -31.70 -17.90
C GLY A 208 6.29 -31.70 -19.36
N TYR A 209 6.49 -30.53 -19.97
CA TYR A 209 6.92 -30.39 -21.37
C TYR A 209 8.44 -30.30 -21.57
N THR A 210 9.20 -30.21 -20.47
CA THR A 210 10.69 -30.17 -20.49
C THR A 210 11.34 -31.56 -20.39
N ARG A 211 10.58 -32.64 -20.60
CA ARG A 211 11.09 -34.01 -20.78
C ARG A 211 10.67 -34.62 -22.10
#